data_AF-H2Y9T2-F1
#
_entry.id   AF-H2Y9T2-F1
#
_cell.length_a   1.000
_cell.length_b   1.000
_cell.length_c   1.000
_cell.angle_alpha   90.00
_cell.angle_beta   90.00
_cell.angle_gamma   90.00
#
_symmetry.space_group_name_H-M   'P 1'
#
loop_
_entity.id
_entity.type
_entity.pdbx_description
1 polymer ?
#
loop_
_entity_poly.entity_id
_entity_poly.type
_entity_poly.pdbx_seq_one_letter_code
_entity_poly.pdbx_strand_id
1 'polypeptide(L)'
;MTLGYDQVGDLFRAISLNPTCEDVENALGNPSKEDMNSKTLNMEEFVPVYTKLITEFTEGTFDDILEGVRVFDKEGNGTVMGAEIRHVLRTLGEKMTTQEISACMDGQEDMSGTINIDTFCRYLLEEKKAE
;
A
#
# COMPACT_ATOMS: atom_id res chain seq x y z
N MET A 1 -12.00 17.56 -18.25
CA MET A 1 -12.03 16.64 -17.11
C MET A 1 -10.78 16.91 -16.30
N THR A 2 -10.91 17.16 -15.00
CA THR A 2 -9.80 17.42 -14.10
C THR A 2 -9.81 16.36 -13.01
N LEU A 3 -8.62 16.04 -12.49
CA LEU A 3 -8.39 15.02 -11.46
C LEU A 3 -7.96 15.71 -10.17
N GLY A 4 -8.62 15.44 -9.05
CA GLY A 4 -8.17 15.97 -7.75
C GLY A 4 -6.79 15.43 -7.37
N TYR A 5 -5.97 16.22 -6.69
CA TYR A 5 -4.65 15.78 -6.21
C TYR A 5 -4.77 14.57 -5.27
N ASP A 6 -5.79 14.57 -4.40
CA ASP A 6 -6.19 13.45 -3.55
C ASP A 6 -6.52 12.16 -4.31
N GLN A 7 -7.01 12.26 -5.54
CA GLN A 7 -7.40 11.13 -6.37
C GLN A 7 -6.25 10.51 -7.17
N VAL A 8 -5.10 11.17 -7.21
CA VAL A 8 -3.95 10.75 -8.03
C VAL A 8 -3.46 9.38 -7.60
N GLY A 9 -3.25 9.17 -6.29
CA GLY A 9 -2.79 7.87 -5.77
C GLY A 9 -3.75 6.73 -6.08
N ASP A 10 -5.05 6.95 -5.93
CA ASP A 10 -6.07 5.94 -6.23
C ASP A 10 -6.14 5.62 -7.73
N LEU A 11 -5.92 6.62 -8.59
CA LEU A 11 -5.82 6.39 -10.03
C LEU A 11 -4.64 5.50 -10.39
N PHE A 12 -3.47 5.70 -9.78
CA PHE A 12 -2.30 4.83 -9.99
C PHE A 12 -2.56 3.40 -9.51
N ARG A 13 -3.19 3.24 -8.35
CA ARG A 13 -3.61 1.93 -7.82
C ARG A 13 -4.62 1.23 -8.74
N ALA A 14 -5.52 1.99 -9.37
CA ALA A 14 -6.48 1.46 -10.32
C ALA A 14 -5.84 0.93 -11.62
N ILE A 15 -4.64 1.39 -11.99
CA ILE A 15 -3.88 0.89 -13.14
C ILE A 15 -2.78 -0.11 -12.74
N SER A 16 -2.95 -0.76 -11.57
CA SER A 16 -2.06 -1.79 -11.03
C SER A 16 -0.65 -1.29 -10.70
N LEU A 17 -0.48 -0.01 -10.43
CA LEU A 17 0.75 0.53 -9.84
C LEU A 17 0.51 0.74 -8.35
N ASN A 18 1.48 0.39 -7.51
CA ASN A 18 1.36 0.52 -6.06
C ASN A 18 2.32 1.58 -5.47
N PRO A 19 2.27 2.85 -5.90
CA PRO A 19 3.16 3.87 -5.35
C PRO A 19 2.85 4.15 -3.88
N THR A 20 3.88 4.55 -3.15
CA THR A 20 3.73 5.06 -1.78
C THR A 20 3.03 6.44 -1.81
N CYS A 21 2.45 6.85 -0.69
CA CYS A 21 1.91 8.21 -0.56
C CYS A 21 3.02 9.24 -0.76
N GLU A 22 4.24 8.97 -0.29
CA GLU A 22 5.41 9.83 -0.52
C GLU A 22 5.79 9.94 -2.01
N ASP A 23 5.74 8.85 -2.78
CA ASP A 23 6.00 8.89 -4.23
C ASP A 23 5.00 9.79 -4.94
N VAL A 24 3.72 9.68 -4.58
CA VAL A 24 2.64 10.50 -5.15
C VAL A 24 2.85 11.98 -4.80
N GLU A 25 3.16 12.30 -3.54
CA GLU A 25 3.45 13.68 -3.13
C GLU A 25 4.67 14.25 -3.87
N ASN A 26 5.75 13.47 -3.99
CA ASN A 26 6.95 13.85 -4.72
C ASN A 26 6.70 14.04 -6.22
N ALA A 27 5.80 13.25 -6.81
CA ALA A 27 5.42 13.39 -8.21
C ALA A 27 4.55 14.63 -8.45
N LEU A 28 3.75 15.02 -7.46
CA LEU A 28 2.93 16.25 -7.45
C LEU A 28 3.72 17.51 -7.07
N GLY A 29 4.99 17.38 -6.70
CA GLY A 29 5.86 18.49 -6.33
C GLY A 29 5.74 18.92 -4.87
N ASN A 30 5.46 17.98 -3.96
CA ASN A 30 5.32 18.19 -2.52
C ASN A 30 4.28 19.27 -2.16
N PRO A 31 3.01 19.08 -2.58
CA PRO A 31 1.93 20.01 -2.29
C PRO A 31 1.67 20.12 -0.78
N SER A 32 1.12 21.26 -0.35
CA SER A 32 0.60 21.37 1.01
C SER A 32 -0.67 20.52 1.20
N LYS A 33 -1.06 20.26 2.45
CA LYS A 33 -2.34 19.56 2.74
C LYS A 33 -3.56 20.30 2.18
N GLU A 34 -3.53 21.63 2.14
CA GLU A 34 -4.62 22.43 1.57
C GLU A 34 -4.67 22.25 0.05
N ASP A 35 -3.50 22.25 -0.59
CA ASP A 35 -3.37 22.02 -2.02
C ASP A 35 -3.86 20.61 -2.40
N MET A 36 -3.54 19.59 -1.61
CA MET A 36 -3.97 18.22 -1.87
C MET A 36 -5.51 18.08 -1.92
N ASN A 37 -6.23 18.88 -1.14
CA ASN A 37 -7.69 18.84 -1.04
C ASN A 37 -8.41 19.79 -2.02
N SER A 38 -7.70 20.72 -2.65
CA SER A 38 -8.31 21.80 -3.43
C SER A 38 -7.81 21.89 -4.87
N LYS A 39 -6.58 21.47 -5.13
CA LYS A 39 -5.99 21.51 -6.48
C LYS A 39 -6.42 20.31 -7.29
N THR A 40 -6.50 20.55 -8.59
CA THR A 40 -6.82 19.54 -9.59
C THR A 40 -5.83 19.62 -10.74
N LEU A 41 -5.48 18.48 -11.31
CA LEU A 41 -4.67 18.35 -12.51
C LEU A 41 -5.56 18.23 -13.75
N ASN A 42 -5.12 18.83 -14.85
CA ASN A 42 -5.60 18.48 -16.18
C ASN A 42 -4.70 17.38 -16.82
N MET A 43 -5.08 16.88 -18.00
CA MET A 43 -4.33 15.80 -18.66
C MET A 43 -2.89 16.20 -19.03
N GLU A 44 -2.65 17.44 -19.44
CA GLU A 44 -1.30 17.91 -19.80
C GLU A 44 -0.38 18.00 -18.57
N GLU A 45 -0.95 18.33 -17.41
CA GLU A 45 -0.26 18.35 -16.12
C GLU A 45 -0.09 16.94 -15.52
N PHE A 46 -0.98 16.00 -15.84
CA PHE A 46 -0.90 14.62 -15.35
C PHE A 46 0.19 13.79 -16.04
N VAL A 47 0.43 13.98 -17.34
CA VAL A 47 1.45 13.24 -18.10
C VAL A 47 2.85 13.27 -17.45
N PRO A 48 3.41 14.42 -17.03
CA PRO A 48 4.71 14.44 -16.36
C PRO A 48 4.69 13.74 -14.99
N VAL A 49 3.60 13.86 -14.23
CA VAL A 49 3.42 13.15 -12.94
C VAL A 49 3.44 11.64 -13.16
N TYR A 50 2.68 11.16 -14.15
CA TYR A 50 2.65 9.77 -14.58
C TYR A 50 4.03 9.27 -15.00
N THR A 51 4.70 10.01 -15.88
CA THR A 51 6.02 9.62 -16.40
C THR A 51 7.03 9.47 -15.27
N LYS A 52 7.05 10.41 -14.32
CA LYS A 52 7.96 10.36 -13.17
C LYS A 52 7.68 9.13 -12.30
N LEU A 53 6.42 8.87 -11.96
CA LEU A 53 6.04 7.74 -11.12
C LEU A 53 6.42 6.40 -11.76
N ILE A 54 6.12 6.18 -13.04
CA ILE A 54 6.46 4.89 -13.68
C ILE A 54 7.97 4.67 -13.86
N THR A 55 8.79 5.73 -13.83
CA THR A 55 10.25 5.60 -13.98
C THR A 55 11.00 5.49 -12.66
N GLU A 56 10.50 6.13 -11.60
CA GLU A 56 11.17 6.20 -10.29
C GLU A 56 10.63 5.18 -9.29
N PHE A 57 9.44 4.62 -9.52
CA PHE A 57 8.81 3.64 -8.64
C PHE A 57 9.46 2.26 -8.73
N THR A 58 9.69 1.65 -7.56
CA THR A 58 10.17 0.28 -7.42
C THR A 58 9.25 -0.51 -6.49
N GLU A 59 8.76 -1.65 -6.96
CA GLU A 59 8.02 -2.60 -6.12
C GLU A 59 8.97 -3.47 -5.32
N GLY A 60 8.62 -3.71 -4.05
CA GLY A 60 9.26 -4.75 -3.25
C GLY A 60 8.94 -6.13 -3.80
N THR A 61 9.89 -7.05 -3.73
CA THR A 61 9.67 -8.44 -4.13
C THR A 61 8.92 -9.21 -3.05
N PHE A 62 8.41 -10.40 -3.41
CA PHE A 62 7.81 -11.31 -2.43
C PHE A 62 8.77 -11.65 -1.28
N ASP A 63 10.03 -11.87 -1.59
CA ASP A 63 11.05 -12.20 -0.59
C ASP A 63 11.29 -11.02 0.36
N ASP A 64 11.30 -9.78 -0.14
CA ASP A 64 11.45 -8.58 0.69
C ASP A 64 10.30 -8.44 1.70
N ILE A 65 9.05 -8.64 1.25
CA ILE A 65 7.87 -8.56 2.11
C ILE A 65 7.85 -9.72 3.11
N LEU A 66 8.16 -10.93 2.65
CA LEU A 66 8.21 -12.12 3.49
C LEU A 66 9.23 -11.95 4.62
N GLU A 67 10.44 -11.48 4.31
CA GLU A 67 11.48 -11.20 5.31
C GLU A 67 11.04 -10.10 6.28
N GLY A 68 10.41 -9.03 5.77
CA GLY A 68 9.89 -7.94 6.59
C GLY A 68 8.82 -8.40 7.59
N VAL A 69 7.90 -9.27 7.19
CA VAL A 69 6.85 -9.80 8.08
C VAL A 69 7.41 -10.87 9.03
N ARG A 70 8.40 -11.66 8.61
CA ARG A 70 9.05 -12.67 9.45
C ARG A 70 9.74 -12.11 10.69
N VAL A 71 10.12 -10.83 10.71
CA VAL A 71 10.65 -10.16 11.91
C VAL A 71 9.66 -10.24 13.09
N PHE A 72 8.36 -10.38 12.81
CA PHE A 72 7.31 -10.49 13.81
C PHE A 72 6.98 -11.95 14.21
N ASP A 73 7.52 -12.95 13.51
CA ASP A 73 7.39 -14.36 13.88
C ASP A 73 8.37 -14.70 15.02
N LYS A 74 7.89 -14.57 16.25
CA LYS A 74 8.70 -14.84 17.45
C LYS A 74 9.02 -16.31 17.64
N GLU A 75 8.17 -17.20 17.12
CA GLU A 75 8.28 -18.65 17.35
C GLU A 75 8.96 -19.38 16.21
N GLY A 76 9.15 -18.72 15.06
CA GLY A 76 9.73 -19.29 13.85
C GLY A 76 8.83 -20.34 13.18
N ASN A 77 7.53 -20.29 13.45
CA ASN A 77 6.55 -21.28 12.97
C ASN A 77 5.85 -20.87 11.67
N GLY A 78 6.19 -19.69 11.12
CA GLY A 78 5.60 -19.14 9.90
C GLY A 78 4.26 -18.44 10.12
N THR A 79 3.90 -18.13 11.38
CA THR A 79 2.67 -17.43 11.74
C THR A 79 2.94 -16.24 12.65
N VAL A 80 2.01 -15.29 12.67
CA VAL A 80 2.07 -14.09 13.50
C VAL A 80 0.69 -13.80 14.07
N MET A 81 0.61 -13.20 15.26
CA MET A 81 -0.69 -12.78 15.78
C MET A 81 -1.25 -11.63 14.95
N GLY A 82 -2.50 -11.72 14.50
CA GLY A 82 -3.08 -10.65 13.70
C GLY A 82 -3.16 -9.32 14.44
N ALA A 83 -3.27 -9.34 15.77
CA ALA A 83 -3.13 -8.15 16.61
C ALA A 83 -1.78 -7.42 16.45
N GLU A 84 -0.67 -8.16 16.23
CA GLU A 84 0.66 -7.58 16.02
C GLU A 84 0.74 -6.90 14.65
N ILE A 85 0.22 -7.56 13.60
CA ILE A 85 0.16 -6.95 12.26
C ILE A 85 -0.69 -5.69 12.25
N ARG A 86 -1.88 -5.71 12.88
CA ARG A 86 -2.73 -4.51 13.04
C ARG A 86 -2.00 -3.38 13.77
N HIS A 87 -1.19 -3.70 14.77
CA HIS A 87 -0.41 -2.71 15.49
C HIS A 87 0.69 -2.10 14.60
N VAL A 88 1.41 -2.95 13.86
CA VAL A 88 2.47 -2.55 12.95
C VAL A 88 1.95 -1.63 11.85
N LEU A 89 0.89 -2.02 11.13
CA LEU A 89 0.29 -1.24 10.04
C LEU A 89 -0.23 0.14 10.50
N ARG A 90 -0.56 0.29 11.79
CA ARG A 90 -1.01 1.56 12.37
C ARG A 90 0.15 2.45 12.83
N THR A 91 1.33 1.90 13.06
CA THR A 91 2.42 2.60 13.78
C THR A 91 3.66 2.84 12.94
N LEU A 92 4.01 1.93 12.03
CA LEU A 92 5.22 1.97 11.23
C LEU A 92 4.92 2.42 9.79
N GLY A 93 5.88 3.12 9.18
CA GLY A 93 5.79 3.58 7.78
C GLY A 93 4.61 4.52 7.52
N GLU A 94 3.92 4.28 6.40
CA GLU A 94 2.69 4.98 6.03
C GLU A 94 1.52 4.43 6.84
N LYS A 95 1.11 5.22 7.83
CA LYS A 95 0.11 4.79 8.80
C LYS A 95 -1.25 4.63 8.15
N MET A 96 -1.80 3.43 8.25
CA MET A 96 -3.14 3.12 7.79
C MET A 96 -4.19 3.47 8.84
N THR A 97 -5.37 3.84 8.38
CA THR A 97 -6.56 4.00 9.21
C THR A 97 -7.08 2.65 9.71
N THR A 98 -7.84 2.66 10.81
CA THR A 98 -8.44 1.44 11.36
C THR A 98 -9.34 0.74 10.32
N GLN A 99 -10.00 1.51 9.46
CA GLN A 99 -10.87 1.02 8.40
C GLN A 99 -10.09 0.28 7.32
N GLU A 100 -8.99 0.87 6.83
CA GLU A 100 -8.12 0.23 5.83
C GLU A 100 -7.46 -1.03 6.38
N ILE A 101 -7.00 -1.00 7.64
CA ILE A 101 -6.44 -2.18 8.31
C ILE A 101 -7.51 -3.26 8.45
N SER A 102 -8.74 -2.90 8.84
CA SER A 102 -9.83 -3.88 8.97
C SER A 102 -10.15 -4.54 7.63
N ALA A 103 -10.12 -3.79 6.53
CA ALA A 103 -10.36 -4.32 5.19
C ALA A 103 -9.19 -5.22 4.73
N CYS A 104 -7.94 -4.81 4.97
CA CYS A 104 -6.74 -5.59 4.63
C CYS A 104 -6.70 -6.94 5.37
N MET A 105 -7.13 -6.94 6.64
CA MET A 105 -7.07 -8.10 7.53
C MET A 105 -8.30 -9.01 7.43
N ASP A 106 -9.29 -8.66 6.62
CA ASP A 106 -10.52 -9.43 6.48
C ASP A 106 -10.23 -10.81 5.88
N GLY A 107 -10.69 -11.86 6.55
CA GLY A 107 -10.45 -13.25 6.16
C GLY A 107 -9.02 -13.77 6.27
N GLN A 108 -8.08 -13.00 6.84
CA GLN A 108 -6.67 -13.40 6.95
C GLN A 108 -6.34 -14.17 8.25
N GLU A 109 -7.13 -13.95 9.29
CA GLU A 109 -6.98 -14.59 10.59
C GLU A 109 -7.70 -15.95 10.64
N ASP A 110 -7.06 -16.94 11.24
CA ASP A 110 -7.69 -18.22 11.57
C ASP A 110 -8.53 -18.15 12.87
N MET A 111 -9.06 -19.31 13.30
CA MET A 111 -9.87 -19.40 14.53
C MET A 111 -9.10 -19.04 15.81
N SER A 112 -7.76 -19.05 15.78
CA SER A 112 -6.89 -18.63 16.88
C SER A 112 -6.51 -17.15 16.82
N GLY A 113 -6.88 -16.42 15.77
CA GLY A 113 -6.47 -15.04 15.55
C GLY A 113 -5.02 -14.92 15.06
N THR A 114 -4.47 -16.00 14.50
CA THR A 114 -3.14 -16.04 13.89
C THR A 114 -3.24 -15.95 12.37
N ILE A 115 -2.18 -15.44 11.76
CA ILE A 115 -2.06 -15.22 10.31
C ILE A 115 -0.89 -16.04 9.80
N ASN A 116 -1.12 -16.78 8.72
CA ASN A 116 -0.04 -17.43 7.99
C ASN A 116 0.71 -16.41 7.13
N ILE A 117 2.02 -16.26 7.37
CA ILE A 117 2.81 -15.19 6.76
C ILE A 117 2.91 -15.36 5.23
N ASP A 118 3.17 -16.57 4.74
CA ASP A 118 3.28 -16.83 3.29
C ASP A 118 1.98 -16.48 2.57
N THR A 119 0.85 -16.96 3.10
CA THR A 119 -0.48 -16.70 2.51
C THR A 119 -0.81 -15.21 2.53
N PHE A 120 -0.50 -14.52 3.63
CA PHE A 120 -0.73 -13.08 3.74
C PHE A 120 0.15 -12.27 2.78
N CYS A 121 1.42 -12.62 2.62
CA CYS A 121 2.31 -11.94 1.67
C CYS A 121 1.85 -12.14 0.22
N ARG A 122 1.36 -13.34 -0.14
CA ARG A 122 0.78 -13.60 -1.47
C ARG A 122 -0.51 -12.82 -1.71
N TYR A 123 -1.33 -12.68 -0.67
CA TYR A 123 -2.53 -11.85 -0.71
C TYR A 123 -2.18 -10.38 -0.95
N LEU A 124 -1.18 -9.84 -0.23
CA LEU A 124 -0.73 -8.46 -0.38
C LEU A 124 -0.17 -8.13 -1.77
N LEU A 125 0.55 -9.07 -2.37
CA LEU A 125 1.15 -8.88 -3.70
C LEU A 125 0.19 -9.13 -4.86
N GLU A 126 -1.08 -9.45 -4.59
CA GLU A 126 -2.05 -9.84 -5.60
C GLU A 126 -1.45 -10.81 -6.65
N GLU A 127 -1.12 -12.05 -6.25
CA GLU A 127 -1.24 -13.14 -7.22
C GLU A 127 -2.73 -13.37 -7.49
N LYS A 128 -3.37 -12.41 -8.18
CA LYS A 128 -4.62 -12.65 -8.89
C LYS A 128 -4.30 -13.72 -9.91
N LYS A 129 -4.53 -14.99 -9.55
CA LYS A 129 -4.78 -16.02 -10.55
C LYS A 129 -5.87 -15.46 -11.46
N ALA A 130 -5.47 -15.10 -12.66
CA ALA A 130 -6.39 -14.88 -13.75
C ALA A 130 -7.19 -16.18 -13.92
N GLU A 131 -8.44 -16.18 -13.47
CA GLU A 131 -9.47 -17.13 -13.88
C GLU A 131 -10.31 -16.53 -15.01
#